data_AF-D6V234-F1
#
_entry.id   AF-D6V234-F1
#
_cell.length_a   1.000
_cell.length_b   1.000
_cell.length_c   1.000
_cell.angle_alpha   90.00
_cell.angle_beta   90.00
_cell.angle_gamma   90.00
#
_symmetry.space_group_name_H-M   'P 1'
#
loop_
_entity.id
_entity.type
_entity.pdbx_description
1 polymer ?
#
loop_
_entity_poly.entity_id
_entity_poly.type
_entity_poly.pdbx_seq_one_letter_code
_entity_poly.pdbx_strand_id
1 'polypeptide(L)'
;MVYKFIVAGSTEKTPDGRVAILLEPAERDLMLKEMRGFVEGLQEISEALSKDDMKGVAKAARAMGTSRAHDVPLGMMGKLPLEFKKLAFSTHGGFDTIAMDAETIALPKHTLGQLSEVLQNCAGCHSSYQIKATTPN
;
A
#
# COMPACT_ATOMS: atom_id res chain seq x y z
N MET A 1 21.86 -18.20 -5.77
CA MET A 1 20.68 -18.67 -5.02
C MET A 1 19.96 -17.51 -4.32
N VAL A 2 20.62 -16.68 -3.51
CA VAL A 2 20.03 -15.51 -2.82
C VAL A 2 19.25 -14.56 -3.75
N TYR A 3 19.77 -14.29 -4.96
CA TYR A 3 19.10 -13.44 -5.96
C TYR A 3 17.71 -13.95 -6.38
N LYS A 4 17.52 -15.27 -6.51
CA LYS A 4 16.19 -15.84 -6.85
C LYS A 4 15.18 -15.62 -5.73
N PHE A 5 15.60 -15.72 -4.46
CA PHE A 5 14.72 -15.50 -3.30
C PHE A 5 14.29 -14.05 -3.14
N ILE A 6 15.18 -13.07 -3.40
CA ILE A 6 14.84 -11.64 -3.30
C ILE A 6 13.88 -11.20 -4.41
N VAL A 7 13.99 -11.81 -5.60
CA VAL A 7 13.15 -11.48 -6.77
C VAL A 7 11.79 -12.20 -6.70
N ALA A 8 11.79 -13.50 -6.39
CA ALA A 8 10.57 -14.31 -6.36
C ALA A 8 9.79 -14.22 -5.04
N GLY A 9 10.45 -13.86 -3.93
CA GLY A 9 9.84 -13.87 -2.60
C GLY A 9 9.54 -15.28 -2.08
N SER A 10 8.80 -15.33 -0.97
CA SER A 10 8.18 -16.55 -0.44
C SER A 10 6.75 -16.63 -0.97
N THR A 11 6.54 -17.39 -2.06
CA THR A 11 5.26 -17.38 -2.77
C THR A 11 4.81 -18.75 -3.28
N GLU A 12 3.51 -18.88 -3.49
CA GLU A 12 2.86 -20.00 -4.18
C GLU A 12 1.79 -19.51 -5.17
N LYS A 13 1.43 -20.33 -6.17
CA LYS A 13 0.29 -20.04 -7.04
C LYS A 13 -1.01 -20.46 -6.38
N THR A 14 -2.05 -19.64 -6.50
CA THR A 14 -3.38 -19.93 -5.96
C THR A 14 -4.34 -20.43 -7.06
N PRO A 15 -5.40 -21.17 -6.69
CA PRO A 15 -6.37 -21.69 -7.68
C PRO A 15 -7.11 -20.61 -8.48
N ASP A 16 -7.25 -19.40 -7.92
CA ASP A 16 -7.86 -18.25 -8.59
C ASP A 16 -6.88 -17.46 -9.48
N GLY A 17 -5.67 -17.98 -9.70
CA GLY A 17 -4.67 -17.41 -10.63
C GLY A 17 -3.76 -16.34 -10.03
N ARG A 18 -3.92 -16.00 -8.74
CA ARG A 18 -3.06 -15.05 -8.02
C ARG A 18 -1.78 -15.69 -7.50
N VAL A 19 -0.88 -14.84 -7.00
CA VAL A 19 0.33 -15.21 -6.28
C VAL A 19 0.08 -15.01 -4.78
N ALA A 20 0.04 -16.09 -4.01
CA ALA A 20 0.00 -15.99 -2.56
C ALA A 20 1.40 -15.71 -2.02
N ILE A 21 1.54 -14.63 -1.26
CA ILE A 21 2.72 -14.30 -0.47
C ILE A 21 2.57 -14.98 0.88
N LEU A 22 3.56 -15.81 1.23
CA LEU A 22 3.59 -16.59 2.46
C LEU A 22 4.38 -15.82 3.51
N LEU A 23 3.69 -15.45 4.59
CA LEU A 23 4.22 -14.68 5.72
C LEU A 23 4.02 -15.44 7.03
N GLU A 24 4.84 -15.16 8.04
CA GLU A 24 4.49 -15.61 9.39
C GLU A 24 3.19 -14.93 9.85
N PRO A 25 2.42 -15.54 10.77
CA PRO A 25 1.16 -14.97 11.24
C PRO A 25 1.26 -13.49 11.66
N ALA A 26 2.31 -13.12 12.42
CA ALA A 26 2.53 -11.74 12.85
C ALA A 26 2.87 -10.78 11.69
N GLU A 27 3.61 -11.25 10.68
CA GLU A 27 3.94 -10.45 9.48
C GLU A 27 2.70 -10.21 8.62
N ARG A 28 1.83 -11.23 8.49
CA ARG A 28 0.54 -11.10 7.83
C ARG A 28 -0.36 -10.11 8.55
N ASP A 29 -0.44 -10.19 9.87
CA ASP A 29 -1.28 -9.29 10.66
C ASP A 29 -0.81 -7.84 10.58
N LEU A 30 0.50 -7.61 10.54
CA LEU A 30 1.10 -6.30 10.28
C LEU A 30 0.67 -5.76 8.91
N MET A 31 0.81 -6.55 7.85
CA MET A 31 0.40 -6.14 6.50
C MET A 31 -1.09 -5.83 6.40
N LEU A 32 -1.94 -6.68 6.98
CA LEU A 32 -3.38 -6.46 6.97
C LEU A 32 -3.78 -5.26 7.84
N LYS A 33 -3.03 -4.93 8.88
CA LYS A 33 -3.23 -3.71 9.67
C LYS A 33 -2.96 -2.47 8.82
N GLU A 34 -1.88 -2.48 8.05
CA GLU A 34 -1.57 -1.39 7.11
C GLU A 34 -2.67 -1.25 6.04
N MET A 35 -3.13 -2.36 5.46
CA MET A 35 -4.26 -2.34 4.51
C MET A 35 -5.55 -1.74 5.09
N ARG A 36 -5.86 -2.02 6.36
CA ARG A 36 -6.98 -1.37 7.05
C ARG A 36 -6.76 0.13 7.22
N GLY A 37 -5.54 0.53 7.59
CA GLY A 37 -5.14 1.94 7.66
C GLY A 37 -5.29 2.67 6.32
N PHE A 38 -5.01 2.01 5.19
CA PHE A 38 -5.30 2.60 3.88
C PHE A 38 -6.79 2.82 3.67
N VAL A 39 -7.65 1.86 4.02
CA VAL A 39 -9.11 2.03 3.88
C VAL A 39 -9.63 3.19 4.72
N GLU A 40 -9.15 3.32 5.96
CA GLU A 40 -9.45 4.46 6.84
C GLU A 40 -8.99 5.79 6.21
N GLY A 41 -7.73 5.86 5.78
CA GLY A 41 -7.19 7.08 5.16
C GLY A 41 -7.86 7.46 3.84
N LEU A 42 -8.31 6.49 3.04
CA LEU A 42 -9.10 6.76 1.82
C LEU A 42 -10.45 7.39 2.16
N GLN A 43 -11.10 6.96 3.24
CA GLN A 43 -12.33 7.58 3.72
C GLN A 43 -12.06 9.02 4.18
N GLU A 44 -11.01 9.25 4.97
CA GLU A 44 -10.63 10.58 5.47
C GLU A 44 -10.30 11.55 4.31
N ILE A 45 -9.54 11.11 3.31
CA ILE A 45 -9.23 11.92 2.11
C ILE A 45 -10.52 12.24 1.36
N SER A 46 -11.40 11.27 1.15
CA SER A 46 -12.65 11.47 0.41
C SER A 46 -13.57 12.46 1.11
N GLU A 47 -13.67 12.37 2.45
CA GLU A 47 -14.43 13.31 3.25
C GLU A 47 -13.83 14.71 3.18
N ALA A 48 -12.51 14.84 3.32
CA ALA A 48 -11.83 16.12 3.24
C ALA A 48 -11.98 16.78 1.85
N LEU A 49 -11.84 16.00 0.77
CA LEU A 49 -12.09 16.45 -0.60
C LEU A 49 -13.55 16.92 -0.78
N SER A 50 -14.53 16.24 -0.19
CA SER A 50 -15.95 16.64 -0.28
C SER A 50 -16.26 17.98 0.38
N LYS A 51 -15.35 18.48 1.23
CA LYS A 51 -15.47 19.74 1.98
C LYS A 51 -14.44 20.78 1.54
N ASP A 52 -13.71 20.53 0.45
CA ASP A 52 -12.56 21.33 0.00
C ASP A 52 -11.48 21.55 1.09
N ASP A 53 -11.38 20.63 2.06
CA ASP A 53 -10.42 20.69 3.16
C ASP A 53 -9.06 20.07 2.77
N MET A 54 -8.26 20.85 2.04
CA MET A 54 -6.95 20.37 1.57
C MET A 54 -5.94 20.13 2.72
N LYS A 55 -6.13 20.75 3.89
CA LYS A 55 -5.31 20.44 5.08
C LYS A 55 -5.65 19.06 5.64
N GLY A 56 -6.93 18.73 5.68
CA GLY A 56 -7.42 17.40 6.02
C GLY A 56 -6.87 16.34 5.06
N VAL A 57 -6.93 16.59 3.75
CA VAL A 57 -6.35 15.71 2.73
C VAL A 57 -4.86 15.49 2.97
N ALA A 58 -4.09 16.56 3.18
CA ALA A 58 -2.65 16.47 3.37
C ALA A 58 -2.29 15.65 4.61
N LYS A 59 -3.02 15.85 5.73
CA LYS A 59 -2.82 15.09 6.96
C LYS A 59 -3.09 13.60 6.77
N ALA A 60 -4.23 13.25 6.18
CA ALA A 60 -4.61 11.85 5.95
C ALA A 60 -3.64 11.15 4.99
N ALA A 61 -3.24 11.82 3.90
CA ALA A 61 -2.30 11.29 2.93
C ALA A 61 -0.91 11.03 3.53
N ARG A 62 -0.37 11.95 4.36
CA ARG A 62 0.93 11.74 5.04
C ARG A 62 0.95 10.49 5.91
N ALA A 63 -0.17 10.18 6.57
CA ALA A 63 -0.26 9.01 7.43
C ALA A 63 -0.13 7.68 6.67
N MET A 64 -0.37 7.70 5.35
CA MET A 64 -0.24 6.58 4.43
C MET A 64 1.05 6.62 3.57
N GLY A 65 1.84 7.67 3.71
CA GLY A 65 3.08 7.89 2.95
C GLY A 65 4.23 6.97 3.34
N THR A 66 5.41 7.23 2.78
CA THR A 66 6.63 6.42 3.00
C THR A 66 7.14 6.43 4.44
N SER A 67 6.65 7.36 5.26
CA SER A 67 6.94 7.39 6.70
C SER A 67 6.62 6.07 7.41
N ARG A 68 5.70 5.25 6.88
CA ARG A 68 5.36 3.91 7.40
C ARG A 68 6.35 2.80 7.06
N ALA A 69 7.27 3.03 6.12
CA ALA A 69 8.21 2.00 5.68
C ALA A 69 9.14 1.48 6.79
N HIS A 70 9.38 2.27 7.84
CA HIS A 70 10.20 1.87 8.99
C HIS A 70 9.57 0.77 9.84
N ASP A 71 8.26 0.58 9.76
CA ASP A 71 7.52 -0.39 10.55
C ASP A 71 7.67 -1.83 10.02
N VAL A 72 8.25 -2.01 8.82
CA VAL A 72 8.34 -3.32 8.16
C VAL A 72 9.65 -4.04 8.51
N PRO A 73 9.60 -5.22 9.16
CA PRO A 73 10.80 -6.00 9.45
C PRO A 73 11.59 -6.39 8.18
N LEU A 74 12.92 -6.30 8.22
CA LEU A 74 13.78 -6.68 7.08
C LEU A 74 13.55 -8.13 6.61
N GLY A 75 13.29 -9.04 7.54
CA GLY A 75 12.95 -10.44 7.23
C GLY A 75 11.68 -10.57 6.39
N MET A 76 10.65 -9.79 6.73
CA MET A 76 9.40 -9.71 5.97
C MET A 76 9.63 -9.13 4.58
N MET A 77 10.40 -8.04 4.46
CA MET A 77 10.76 -7.44 3.15
C MET A 77 11.47 -8.41 2.20
N GLY A 78 12.27 -9.34 2.75
CA GLY A 78 12.91 -10.41 1.99
C GLY A 78 11.93 -11.42 1.38
N LYS A 79 10.76 -11.61 1.99
CA LYS A 79 9.70 -12.53 1.52
C LYS A 79 8.82 -11.92 0.43
N LEU A 80 8.82 -10.59 0.29
CA LEU A 80 7.97 -9.92 -0.70
C LEU A 80 8.59 -10.02 -2.12
N PRO A 81 7.81 -10.38 -3.15
CA PRO A 81 8.26 -10.32 -4.54
C PRO A 81 8.64 -8.90 -4.97
N LEU A 82 9.52 -8.77 -5.98
CA LEU A 82 9.96 -7.45 -6.47
C LEU A 82 8.80 -6.59 -6.98
N GLU A 83 7.89 -7.16 -7.78
CA GLU A 83 6.76 -6.41 -8.34
C GLU A 83 5.77 -5.97 -7.25
N PHE A 84 5.59 -6.76 -6.19
CA PHE A 84 4.82 -6.35 -5.01
C PHE A 84 5.47 -5.14 -4.33
N LYS A 85 6.79 -5.17 -4.14
CA LYS A 85 7.54 -4.04 -3.54
C LYS A 85 7.41 -2.77 -4.38
N LYS A 86 7.46 -2.87 -5.71
CA LYS A 86 7.24 -1.73 -6.60
C LYS A 86 5.85 -1.12 -6.42
N LEU A 87 4.81 -1.94 -6.35
CA LEU A 87 3.44 -1.47 -6.07
C LEU A 87 3.34 -0.80 -4.70
N ALA A 88 3.94 -1.39 -3.65
CA ALA A 88 3.97 -0.81 -2.32
C ALA A 88 4.67 0.56 -2.31
N PHE A 89 5.88 0.65 -2.86
CA PHE A 89 6.61 1.92 -2.93
C PHE A 89 5.87 2.98 -3.77
N SER A 90 5.27 2.59 -4.90
CA SER A 90 4.47 3.50 -5.72
C SER A 90 3.23 4.00 -4.97
N THR A 91 2.58 3.15 -4.18
CA THR A 91 1.42 3.52 -3.36
C THR A 91 1.79 4.53 -2.29
N HIS A 92 2.81 4.24 -1.48
CA HIS A 92 3.28 5.15 -0.43
C HIS A 92 3.80 6.48 -1.00
N GLY A 93 4.61 6.44 -2.07
CA GLY A 93 5.11 7.65 -2.71
C GLY A 93 4.02 8.48 -3.38
N GLY A 94 2.96 7.83 -3.88
CA GLY A 94 1.77 8.51 -4.39
C GLY A 94 1.03 9.28 -3.28
N PHE A 95 0.89 8.69 -2.09
CA PHE A 95 0.30 9.40 -0.94
C PHE A 95 1.19 10.55 -0.43
N ASP A 96 2.52 10.41 -0.45
CA ASP A 96 3.43 11.53 -0.16
C ASP A 96 3.26 12.68 -1.16
N THR A 97 3.07 12.35 -2.44
CA THR A 97 2.84 13.35 -3.50
C THR A 97 1.50 14.06 -3.30
N ILE A 98 0.43 13.30 -3.01
CA ILE A 98 -0.88 13.88 -2.66
C ILE A 98 -0.75 14.82 -1.46
N ALA A 99 -0.02 14.42 -0.43
CA ALA A 99 0.16 15.25 0.76
C ALA A 99 0.91 16.56 0.48
N MET A 100 1.89 16.54 -0.40
CA MET A 100 2.65 17.71 -0.83
C MET A 100 1.80 18.66 -1.69
N ASP A 101 1.11 18.11 -2.68
CA ASP A 101 0.30 18.89 -3.62
C ASP A 101 -0.94 19.47 -2.94
N ALA A 102 -1.52 18.77 -1.97
CA ALA A 102 -2.60 19.29 -1.14
C ALA A 102 -2.19 20.55 -0.34
N GLU A 103 -0.92 20.67 0.06
CA GLU A 103 -0.42 21.86 0.76
C GLU A 103 0.02 22.98 -0.18
N THR A 104 0.61 22.62 -1.32
CA THR A 104 1.31 23.59 -2.19
C THR A 104 0.45 24.07 -3.36
N ILE A 105 -0.31 23.16 -3.97
CA ILE A 105 -1.19 23.44 -5.12
C ILE A 105 -2.63 23.65 -4.62
N ALA A 106 -3.08 22.83 -3.66
CA ALA A 106 -4.39 22.91 -3.00
C ALA A 106 -5.60 22.91 -3.96
N LEU A 107 -5.53 22.14 -5.05
CA LEU A 107 -6.61 22.00 -6.03
C LEU A 107 -7.34 20.65 -5.87
N PRO A 108 -8.61 20.63 -5.40
CA PRO A 108 -9.33 19.38 -5.12
C PRO A 108 -9.43 18.43 -6.31
N LYS A 109 -9.68 18.96 -7.53
CA LYS A 109 -9.80 18.13 -8.74
C LYS A 109 -8.47 17.48 -9.15
N HIS A 110 -7.35 18.19 -8.97
CA HIS A 110 -6.01 17.65 -9.20
C HIS A 110 -5.74 16.49 -8.23
N THR A 111 -5.98 16.73 -6.95
CA THR A 111 -5.76 15.72 -5.91
C THR A 111 -6.68 14.50 -6.04
N LEU A 112 -7.93 14.68 -6.47
CA LEU A 112 -8.81 13.56 -6.80
C LEU A 112 -8.25 12.71 -7.95
N GLY A 113 -7.63 13.35 -8.95
CA GLY A 113 -6.93 12.64 -10.03
C GLY A 113 -5.76 11.80 -9.52
N GLN A 114 -4.91 12.38 -8.66
CA GLN A 114 -3.81 11.66 -8.03
C GLN A 114 -4.29 10.49 -7.18
N LEU A 115 -5.37 10.68 -6.41
CA LEU A 115 -5.99 9.61 -5.63
C LEU A 115 -6.45 8.47 -6.55
N SER A 116 -7.05 8.79 -7.70
CA SER A 116 -7.46 7.79 -8.69
C SER A 116 -6.26 7.02 -9.26
N GLU A 117 -5.11 7.66 -9.46
CA GLU A 117 -3.88 7.00 -9.92
C GLU A 117 -3.34 6.04 -8.85
N VAL A 118 -3.29 6.47 -7.58
CA VAL A 118 -2.87 5.61 -6.47
C VAL A 118 -3.79 4.40 -6.32
N LEU A 119 -5.10 4.56 -6.47
CA LEU A 119 -6.07 3.47 -6.38
C LEU A 119 -5.89 2.38 -7.46
N GLN A 120 -5.26 2.69 -8.59
CA GLN A 120 -4.90 1.67 -9.59
C GLN A 120 -3.90 0.66 -9.02
N ASN A 121 -2.99 1.09 -8.13
CA ASN A 121 -2.07 0.18 -7.45
C ASN A 121 -2.81 -0.76 -6.49
N CYS A 122 -3.84 -0.27 -5.80
CA CYS A 122 -4.70 -1.11 -4.96
C CYS A 122 -5.39 -2.18 -5.81
N ALA A 123 -6.01 -1.78 -6.93
CA ALA A 123 -6.67 -2.71 -7.84
C ALA A 123 -5.68 -3.76 -8.38
N GLY A 124 -4.50 -3.33 -8.86
CA GLY A 124 -3.47 -4.22 -9.41
C GLY A 124 -2.88 -5.17 -8.38
N CYS A 125 -2.68 -4.70 -7.14
CA CYS A 125 -2.20 -5.55 -6.05
C CYS A 125 -3.24 -6.63 -5.70
N HIS A 126 -4.51 -6.22 -5.49
CA HIS A 126 -5.58 -7.14 -5.10
C HIS A 126 -5.96 -8.13 -6.20
N SER A 127 -5.79 -7.76 -7.48
CA SER A 127 -5.99 -8.68 -8.61
C SER A 127 -4.85 -9.69 -8.79
N SER A 128 -3.65 -9.38 -8.29
CA SER A 128 -2.44 -10.17 -8.55
C SER A 128 -1.99 -11.01 -7.35
N TYR A 129 -2.28 -10.55 -6.12
CA TYR A 129 -1.73 -11.11 -4.90
C TYR A 129 -2.78 -11.56 -3.89
N GLN A 130 -2.40 -12.58 -3.11
CA GLN A 130 -3.05 -12.96 -1.86
C GLN A 130 -2.03 -12.92 -0.72
N ILE A 131 -2.46 -12.65 0.51
CA ILE A 131 -1.60 -12.70 1.69
C ILE A 131 -2.03 -13.87 2.58
N LYS A 132 -1.16 -14.87 2.72
CA LYS A 132 -1.40 -16.08 3.51
C LYS A 132 -0.40 -16.22 4.64
N ALA A 133 -0.85 -16.81 5.74
CA ALA A 133 0.02 -17.26 6.81
C ALA A 133 0.66 -18.61 6.43
N THR A 134 1.92 -18.82 6.79
CA THR A 134 2.66 -20.08 6.63
C THR A 134 2.03 -21.23 7.43
N THR A 135 1.31 -20.91 8.50
CA THR A 135 0.50 -21.85 9.29
C THR A 135 -0.96 -21.40 9.26
N PRO A 136 -1.93 -22.27 8.92
CA PRO A 136 -3.34 -21.93 9.03
C PRO A 136 -3.71 -21.63 10.48
N ASN A 137 -4.43 -20.53 10.72
CA ASN A 137 -5.25 -20.36 11.92
C ASN A 137 -6.55 -21.15 11.75
#